data_AF-A0A7G9W8E0-F1
#
_entry.id   AF-A0A7G9W8E0-F1
#
_cell.length_a   1.000
_cell.length_b   1.000
_cell.length_c   1.000
_cell.angle_alpha   90.00
_cell.angle_beta   90.00
_cell.angle_gamma   90.00
#
_symmetry.space_group_name_H-M   'P 1'
#
loop_
_entity.id
_entity.type
_entity.pdbx_description
1 polymer ?
#
loop_
_entity_poly.entity_id
_entity_poly.type
_entity_poly.pdbx_seq_one_letter_code
_entity_poly.pdbx_strand_id
1 'polypeptide(L)' 'MLDFSKKIKEEREKQRISMYSLAKKANCTSRAISYWETGQRIPNIEIADRVLKALGIKLVLGDDSQGGE' A
#
# COMPACT_ATOMS: atom_id res chain seq x y z
N MET A 1 -1.73 -13.13 1.36
CA MET A 1 -1.95 -11.98 0.43
C MET A 1 -2.84 -10.91 1.10
N LEU A 2 -2.63 -10.62 2.40
CA LEU A 2 -3.38 -9.61 3.18
C LEU A 2 -2.47 -8.48 3.68
N ASP A 3 -1.17 -8.60 3.47
CA ASP A 3 -0.16 -7.77 4.14
C ASP A 3 0.00 -6.41 3.48
N PHE A 4 -0.11 -6.33 2.15
CA PHE A 4 0.06 -5.08 1.41
C PHE A 4 -1.01 -4.04 1.77
N SER A 5 -2.28 -4.43 1.71
CA SER A 5 -3.43 -3.55 1.97
C SER A 5 -3.48 -3.09 3.43
N LYS A 6 -3.17 -3.99 4.36
CA LYS A 6 -3.06 -3.66 5.78
C LYS A 6 -1.88 -2.72 6.06
N LYS A 7 -0.71 -2.99 5.48
CA LYS A 7 0.50 -2.16 5.65
C LYS A 7 0.29 -0.73 5.13
N ILE A 8 -0.34 -0.57 3.97
CA ILE A 8 -0.68 0.76 3.45
C ILE A 8 -1.55 1.52 4.43
N LYS A 9 -2.60 0.88 4.95
CA LYS A 9 -3.51 1.51 5.90
C LYS A 9 -2.76 1.96 7.15
N GLU A 10 -1.97 1.07 7.75
CA GLU A 10 -1.17 1.37 8.93
C GLU A 10 -0.19 2.52 8.70
N GLU A 11 0.54 2.51 7.58
CA GLU A 11 1.50 3.57 7.26
C GLU A 11 0.81 4.90 6.96
N ARG A 12 -0.35 4.85 6.28
CA ARG A 12 -1.20 6.01 6.01
C ARG A 12 -1.67 6.66 7.31
N GLU A 13 -2.09 5.85 8.28
CA GLU A 13 -2.50 6.30 9.61
C GLU A 13 -1.31 6.87 10.40
N LYS A 14 -0.14 6.21 10.38
CA LYS A 14 1.11 6.73 10.99
C LYS A 14 1.51 8.10 10.46
N GLN A 15 1.44 8.28 9.15
CA GLN A 15 1.77 9.53 8.48
C GLN A 15 0.62 10.56 8.50
N ARG A 16 -0.53 10.23 9.11
CA ARG A 16 -1.75 11.07 9.15
C ARG A 16 -2.18 11.62 7.78
N ILE A 17 -2.02 10.81 6.73
CA ILE A 17 -2.38 11.17 5.37
C ILE A 17 -3.75 10.61 5.02
N SER A 18 -4.59 11.40 4.36
CA SER A 18 -5.89 10.93 3.90
C SER A 18 -5.75 10.06 2.65
N MET A 19 -6.72 9.17 2.42
CA MET A 19 -6.77 8.32 1.21
C MET A 19 -6.66 9.16 -0.06
N TYR A 20 -7.26 10.36 -0.07
CA TYR A 20 -7.17 11.29 -1.19
C TYR A 20 -5.74 11.79 -1.44
N SER A 21 -5.02 12.19 -0.39
CA SER A 21 -3.62 12.64 -0.52
C SER A 21 -2.72 11.51 -1.01
N LEU A 22 -2.91 10.30 -0.47
CA LEU A 22 -2.18 9.13 -0.92
C LEU A 22 -2.46 8.82 -2.40
N ALA A 23 -3.74 8.85 -2.79
CA ALA A 23 -4.14 8.62 -4.17
C ALA A 23 -3.54 9.66 -5.13
N LYS A 24 -3.55 10.94 -4.74
CA LYS A 24 -2.95 12.03 -5.51
C LYS A 24 -1.45 11.83 -5.71
N LYS A 25 -0.73 11.41 -4.66
CA LYS A 25 0.72 11.11 -4.73
C LYS A 25 1.02 9.87 -5.57
N ALA A 26 0.20 8.82 -5.44
CA ALA A 26 0.35 7.57 -6.18
C ALA A 26 -0.18 7.65 -7.63
N ASN A 27 -0.70 8.81 -8.04
CA ASN A 27 -1.33 9.03 -9.34
C ASN A 27 -2.48 8.03 -9.61
N CYS A 28 -3.31 7.78 -8.60
CA CYS A 28 -4.46 6.89 -8.69
C CYS A 28 -5.72 7.56 -8.11
N THR A 29 -6.86 6.86 -8.19
CA THR A 29 -8.13 7.35 -7.63
C THR A 29 -8.25 6.98 -6.15
N SER A 30 -8.84 7.87 -5.35
CA SER A 30 -9.15 7.60 -3.93
C SER A 30 -10.01 6.33 -3.74
N ARG A 31 -10.90 6.06 -4.69
CA ARG A 31 -11.72 4.84 -4.72
C ARG A 31 -10.87 3.57 -4.85
N ALA A 32 -9.79 3.62 -5.63
CA ALA A 32 -8.88 2.50 -5.79
C ALA A 32 -8.16 2.16 -4.48
N ILE A 33 -7.69 3.19 -3.75
CA ILE A 33 -7.11 3.03 -2.40
C ILE A 33 -8.10 2.34 -1.46
N SER A 34 -9.37 2.77 -1.45
CA SER A 34 -10.41 2.15 -0.62
C SER A 34 -10.65 0.68 -0.97
N TYR A 35 -10.68 0.33 -2.26
CA TYR A 35 -10.80 -1.07 -2.68
C TYR A 35 -9.61 -1.93 -2.26
N TRP A 36 -8.40 -1.35 -2.24
CA TRP A 36 -7.21 -2.05 -1.77
C TRP A 36 -7.23 -2.20 -0.25
N GLU A 37 -7.48 -1.14 0.52
CA GLU A 37 -7.56 -1.19 1.99
C GLU A 37 -8.66 -2.14 2.50
N THR A 38 -9.74 -2.32 1.74
CA THR A 38 -10.83 -3.26 2.07
C THR A 38 -10.62 -4.67 1.52
N GLY A 39 -9.56 -4.91 0.73
CA GLY A 39 -9.29 -6.21 0.11
C GLY A 39 -10.23 -6.58 -1.05
N GLN A 40 -11.08 -5.66 -1.50
CA GLN A 40 -11.96 -5.88 -2.65
C GLN A 40 -11.22 -5.96 -3.98
N ARG A 41 -10.07 -5.27 -4.10
CA ARG A 41 -9.16 -5.40 -5.24
C ARG A 41 -7.72 -5.48 -4.77
N ILE A 42 -6.90 -6.09 -5.61
CA ILE A 42 -5.45 -6.10 -5.45
C ILE A 42 -4.87 -5.22 -6.56
N PRO A 43 -4.01 -4.23 -6.24
CA PRO A 43 -3.33 -3.45 -7.26
C PRO A 43 -2.32 -4.30 -8.02
N ASN A 44 -2.06 -3.94 -9.27
CA ASN A 44 -0.94 -4.50 -10.02
C ASN A 44 0.39 -4.01 -9.41
N ILE A 45 1.47 -4.76 -9.67
CA ILE A 45 2.83 -4.44 -9.18
C ILE A 45 3.24 -2.99 -9.46
N GLU A 46 2.96 -2.45 -10.66
CA GLU A 46 3.25 -1.05 -10.98
C GLU A 46 2.54 -0.05 -10.05
N ILE A 47 1.26 -0.31 -9.76
CA ILE A 47 0.47 0.56 -8.90
C ILE A 47 0.90 0.40 -7.44
N ALA A 48 1.18 -0.84 -7.03
CA ALA A 48 1.72 -1.12 -5.72
C ALA A 48 3.03 -0.34 -5.49
N ASP A 49 3.97 -0.39 -6.44
CA ASP A 49 5.22 0.37 -6.40
C ASP A 49 4.98 1.88 -6.30
N ARG A 50 4.04 2.44 -7.07
CA ARG A 50 3.69 3.87 -6.99
C ARG A 50 3.13 4.27 -5.63
N VAL A 51 2.25 3.45 -5.04
CA VAL A 51 1.67 3.71 -3.70
C VAL A 51 2.74 3.63 -2.62
N LEU A 52 3.63 2.64 -2.71
CA LEU A 52 4.77 2.48 -1.80
C LEU A 52 5.73 3.68 -1.89
N LYS A 53 6.09 4.10 -3.11
CA LYS A 53 6.88 5.32 -3.35
C LYS A 53 6.19 6.58 -2.83
N ALA A 54 4.87 6.69 -2.99
CA ALA A 54 4.08 7.80 -2.47
C ALA A 54 4.08 7.89 -0.93
N LEU A 55 4.15 6.73 -0.27
CA LEU A 55 4.31 6.59 1.18
C LEU A 55 5.77 6.70 1.62
N GLY A 56 6.74 6.65 0.70
CA GLY A 56 8.16 6.63 1.02
C GLY A 56 8.62 5.32 1.68
N ILE A 57 7.87 4.23 1.53
CA ILE A 57 8.22 2.92 2.09
C ILE A 57 8.57 1.94 0.97
N LYS A 58 9.40 0.94 1.27
CA LYS A 58 9.61 -0.22 0.41
C LYS A 58 8.94 -1.42 1.05
N LEU A 59 7.90 -1.96 0.43
CA LEU A 59 7.39 -3.28 0.77
C LEU A 59 8.04 -4.28 -0.18
N VAL A 60 8.87 -5.16 0.37
CA VAL A 60 9.40 -6.29 -0.37
C VAL A 60 8.29 -7.35 -0.44
N LEU A 61 7.62 -7.44 -1.59
CA LEU A 61 6.65 -8.49 -1.91
C LEU A 61 7.45 -9.75 -2.31
N GLY A 62 8.13 -10.35 -1.35
CA GLY A 62 9.06 -11.43 -1.61
C GLY A 62 10.04 -11.56 -0.47
N ASP A 63 9.52 -12.00 0.68
CA ASP A 63 10.37 -12.62 1.67
C ASP A 63 9.79 -14.01 1.95
N ASP A 64 10.11 -14.93 1.04
CA ASP A 64 10.32 -16.31 1.45
C ASP A 64 11.66 -16.31 2.19
N SER A 65 11.62 -15.88 3.46
CA SER A 65 12.65 -16.19 4.43
C SER A 65 11.97 -16.35 5.78
N GLN A 66 11.55 -17.60 6.01
CA GLN A 66 11.89 -18.21 7.28
C GLN A 66 13.39 -17.97 7.54
N GLY A 67 13.68 -17.16 8.55
CA GLY A 67 14.97 -17.08 9.22
C GLY A 67 14.67 -16.40 10.55
N GLY A 68 14.62 -17.14 11.66
CA GLY A 68 15.77 -17.28 12.56
C GLY A 68 15.88 -15.97 13.34
N GLU A 69 15.50 -15.90 14.62
CA GLU A 69 16.28 -16.42 15.75
C GLU A 69 15.44 -17.10 16.84
#